data_AF-E0TCT3-F1
#
_entry.id   AF-E0TCT3-F1
#
_cell.length_a   1.000
_cell.length_b   1.000
_cell.length_c   1.000
_cell.angle_alpha   90.00
_cell.angle_beta   90.00
_cell.angle_gamma   90.00
#
_symmetry.space_group_name_H-M   'P 1'
#
loop_
_entity.id
_entity.type
_entity.pdbx_description
1 polymer ?
#
loop_
_entity_poly.entity_id
_entity_poly.type
_entity_poly.pdbx_seq_one_letter_code
_entity_poly.pdbx_strand_id
1 'polypeptide(L)' 'MTCNACAFFNEIGSECRRYAPQPVDAAKGEMKASWPTVAKSDWCGEFKQDEASGKKSA' A
#
# COMPACT_ATOMS: atom_id res chain seq x y z
N MET A 1 2.94 -13.93 -3.28
CA MET A 1 2.88 -12.55 -3.81
C MET A 1 2.05 -11.70 -2.85
N THR A 2 2.56 -11.46 -1.65
CA THR A 2 1.83 -10.73 -0.60
C THR A 2 2.23 -9.25 -0.58
N CYS A 3 1.50 -8.43 0.18
CA CYS A 3 1.76 -7.00 0.32
C CYS A 3 3.22 -6.69 0.72
N ASN A 4 3.87 -7.50 1.57
CA ASN A 4 5.26 -7.27 1.99
C ASN A 4 6.28 -7.09 0.84
N ALA A 5 6.04 -7.71 -0.32
CA ALA A 5 6.94 -7.62 -1.48
C ALA A 5 6.32 -6.85 -2.65
N CYS A 6 5.20 -6.16 -2.41
CA CYS A 6 4.44 -5.46 -3.44
C CYS A 6 4.88 -4.01 -3.53
N ALA A 7 5.08 -3.49 -4.75
CA ALA A 7 5.43 -2.09 -5.03
C ALA A 7 4.42 -1.07 -4.46
N PHE A 8 3.18 -1.50 -4.20
CA PHE A 8 2.14 -0.65 -3.65
C PHE A 8 2.10 -0.62 -2.11
N PHE A 9 2.87 -1.47 -1.43
CA PHE A 9 2.81 -1.56 0.02
C PHE A 9 3.72 -0.52 0.68
N ASN A 10 3.14 0.27 1.58
CA ASN A 10 3.88 1.20 2.42
C ASN A 10 4.09 0.59 3.81
N GLU A 11 5.33 0.24 4.14
CA GLU A 11 5.67 -0.38 5.43
C GLU A 11 5.44 0.54 6.63
N ILE A 12 5.60 1.87 6.47
CA ILE A 12 5.54 2.84 7.58
C ILE A 12 4.15 2.87 8.21
N GLY A 13 3.10 2.80 7.38
CA GLY A 13 1.70 2.80 7.83
C GLY A 13 1.02 1.44 7.74
N SER A 14 1.72 0.41 7.24
CA SER A 14 1.11 -0.85 6.81
C SER A 14 -0.08 -0.61 5.86
N GLU A 15 0.13 0.21 4.83
CA GLU A 15 -0.94 0.69 3.95
C GLU A 15 -0.80 0.12 2.53
N CYS A 16 -1.93 -0.13 1.85
CA CYS A 16 -1.96 -0.46 0.43
C CYS A 16 -2.23 0.79 -0.40
N ARG A 17 -1.27 1.19 -1.25
CA ARG A 17 -1.36 2.38 -2.12
C ARG A 17 -1.77 2.09 -3.57
N ARG A 18 -2.37 0.92 -3.82
CA ARG A 18 -2.88 0.53 -5.14
C ARG A 18 -3.95 1.49 -5.66
N TYR A 19 -4.83 1.96 -4.78
CA TYR A 19 -5.96 2.84 -5.11
C TYR A 19 -5.94 4.08 -4.24
N ALA A 20 -6.35 5.22 -4.81
CA ALA A 20 -6.43 6.51 -4.12
C ALA A 20 -6.97 6.40 -2.68
N PRO A 21 -6.42 7.20 -1.73
CA PRO A 21 -6.82 7.15 -0.34
C PRO A 21 -8.30 7.50 -0.22
N GLN A 22 -9.00 6.81 0.66
CA GLN A 22 -10.43 7.03 0.84
C GLN A 22 -10.64 8.21 1.80
N PRO A 23 -11.66 9.04 1.58
CA PRO A 23 -12.04 10.04 2.55
C PRO A 23 -12.48 9.32 3.83
N VAL A 24 -11.95 9.76 4.97
CA VAL A 24 -12.44 9.35 6.29
C VAL A 24 -13.30 10.46 6.85
N ASP A 25 -14.50 10.10 7.31
CA ASP A 25 -15.46 11.03 7.86
C ASP A 25 -14.84 11.78 9.04
N ALA A 26 -14.61 13.07 8.80
CA ALA A 26 -14.01 13.94 9.77
C ALA A 26 -15.09 14.48 10.69
N ALA A 27 -15.42 13.71 11.73
CA ALA A 27 -16.35 14.13 12.78
C ALA A 27 -15.95 15.48 13.46
N LYS A 28 -14.78 16.04 13.17
CA LYS A 28 -14.27 17.33 13.67
C LYS A 28 -13.78 18.31 12.58
N GLY A 29 -14.38 18.28 11.39
CA GLY A 29 -14.25 19.38 10.42
C GLY A 29 -12.99 19.39 9.54
N GLU A 30 -12.02 18.50 9.76
CA GLU A 30 -10.86 18.32 8.87
C GLU A 30 -11.02 17.03 8.03
N MET A 31 -11.54 17.12 6.80
CA MET A 31 -11.58 15.95 5.90
C MET A 31 -10.17 15.37 5.75
N LYS A 32 -9.94 14.19 6.33
CA LYS A 32 -8.69 13.45 6.18
C LYS A 32 -8.91 12.36 5.15
N ALA A 33 -7.90 12.09 4.35
CA ALA A 33 -7.87 10.93 3.48
C ALA A 33 -6.92 9.90 4.11
N SER A 34 -7.28 8.62 4.06
CA SER A 34 -6.45 7.54 4.59
C SER A 34 -6.37 6.39 3.61
N TRP A 35 -5.19 5.79 3.52
CA TRP A 35 -5.01 4.56 2.77
C TRP A 35 -5.53 3.38 3.60
N PRO A 36 -6.03 2.31 2.94
CA PRO A 36 -6.43 1.11 3.65
C PRO A 36 -5.23 0.44 4.30
N THR A 37 -5.34 0.15 5.60
CA THR A 37 -4.36 -0.64 6.34
C THR A 37 -4.50 -2.11 5.96
N VAL A 38 -3.39 -2.76 5.60
CA VAL A 38 -3.32 -4.17 5.21
C VAL A 38 -2.15 -4.86 5.91
N ALA A 39 -2.28 -6.16 6.17
CA ALA A 39 -1.18 -6.95 6.71
C ALA A 39 -0.13 -7.25 5.64
N LYS A 40 1.13 -7.43 6.07
CA LYS A 40 2.24 -7.87 5.22
C LYS A 40 1.96 -9.19 4.49
N SER A 41 1.16 -10.06 5.10
CA SER A 41 0.73 -11.35 4.57
C SER A 41 -0.49 -11.29 3.66
N ASP A 42 -1.16 -10.13 3.55
CA ASP A 42 -2.35 -10.01 2.70
C ASP A 42 -2.00 -10.09 1.22
N TRP A 43 -2.98 -10.50 0.43
CA TRP A 43 -2.89 -10.54 -1.02
C TRP A 43 -4.24 -10.19 -1.64
N CYS A 44 -4.22 -9.23 -2.55
CA CYS A 44 -5.42 -8.65 -3.17
C CYS A 44 -5.52 -8.94 -4.69
N GLY A 45 -4.74 -9.89 -5.20
CA GLY A 45 -4.73 -10.30 -6.62
C GLY A 45 -3.90 -9.42 -7.55
N GLU A 46 -3.69 -8.13 -7.27
CA GLU A 46 -2.90 -7.21 -8.11
C GLU A 46 -1.50 -6.94 -7.53
N PHE A 47 -0.76 -8.00 -7.25
CA PHE A 47 0.63 -7.86 -6.86
C PHE A 47 1.45 -7.26 -8.00
N LYS A 48 2.26 -6.24 -7.71
CA LYS A 48 3.34 -5.79 -8.59
C LYS A 48 4.66 -5.89 -7.86
N GLN A 49 5.65 -6.48 -8.54
CA GLN A 49 7.01 -6.47 -8.04
C GLN A 49 7.57 -5.05 -8.16
N ASP A 50 8.30 -4.59 -7.15
CA ASP A 50 8.99 -3.31 -7.23
C ASP A 50 10.19 -3.44 -8.17
N GLU A 51 10.11 -2.80 -9.33
CA GLU A 51 11.13 -2.85 -10.38
C GLU A 51 12.49 -2.28 -9.90
N ALA A 52 12.55 -1.57 -8.76
CA ALA A 52 13.81 -1.10 -8.20
C ALA A 52 14.68 -2.23 -7.60
N SER A 53 14.12 -3.43 -7.37
CA SER A 53 14.91 -4.62 -7.00
C SER A 53 15.48 -5.39 -8.21
N GLY A 54 15.30 -4.90 -9.44
CA GLY A 54 15.72 -5.57 -10.69
C GLY A 54 17.11 -5.21 -11.22
N LYS A 55 17.92 -4.40 -10.52
CA LYS A 55 19.31 -4.08 -10.94
C LYS A 55 20.35 -4.58 -9.95
N LYS A 56 20.45 -5.91 -9.83
CA LYS A 56 21.71 -6.60 -9.49
C LYS A 56 21.74 -7.95 -10.22
N SER A 57 22.11 -7.93 -11.49
CA SER A 57 22.60 -9.13 -12.18
C SER A 57 23.66 -8.73 -13.22
N ALA A 58 24.88 -9.17 -12.93
CA ALA A 58 26.09 -9.30 -13.77
C ALA A 58 26.74 -8.02 -14.30
#